data_AF-A0A371X310-F1
#
_entry.id   AF-A0A371X310-F1
#
_cell.length_a   1.000
_cell.length_b   1.000
_cell.length_c   1.000
_cell.angle_alpha   90.00
_cell.angle_beta   90.00
_cell.angle_gamma   90.00
#
_symmetry.space_group_name_H-M   'P 1'
#
loop_
_entity.id
_entity.type
_entity.pdbx_description
1 polymer ?
#
loop_
_entity_poly.entity_id
_entity_poly.type
_entity_poly.pdbx_seq_one_letter_code
_entity_poly.pdbx_strand_id
1 'polypeptide(L)'
;MRLTFDHLAAIAGGTIDAGERANMMSILAGLDTYGAQAGLDRAHRLAQYIAQIAHESGRFRFDREVWGPTATQKRYEGRADLGNIRPGDGSKYRGYTPGQITGRHNTTAYRDWCGESGLNPPDFVEQPALMNTDPWEGLGPIWYWDVGNPEGRSLNRYADTGNIDMITLRINGGTNGLADRLDLYIRSALVLLGYDLRPRVVAQFQQAHGLTADDIAGPVTRMALHRALVALADEVTEVPPVSVPAPAPAQSAGGPDVRAAIAKMRAAIADLERSQTAA
;
A
#
# COMPACT_ATOMS: atom_id res chain seq x y z
N MET A 1 -3.48 -0.42 -14.29
CA MET A 1 -4.96 -0.36 -14.13
C MET A 1 -5.29 0.52 -12.94
N ARG A 2 -6.37 1.32 -12.98
CA ARG A 2 -6.78 2.19 -11.86
C ARG A 2 -7.91 1.53 -11.06
N LEU A 3 -7.75 1.41 -9.74
CA LEU A 3 -8.80 0.95 -8.83
C LEU A 3 -9.93 1.99 -8.76
N THR A 4 -11.18 1.55 -8.59
CA THR A 4 -12.34 2.43 -8.52
C THR A 4 -13.20 2.04 -7.32
N PHE A 5 -14.16 2.91 -6.99
CA PHE A 5 -15.17 2.60 -5.97
C PHE A 5 -15.94 1.32 -6.33
N ASP A 6 -16.36 1.16 -7.59
CA ASP A 6 -17.13 0.00 -8.02
C ASP A 6 -16.36 -1.31 -7.87
N HIS A 7 -15.03 -1.28 -8.07
CA HIS A 7 -14.18 -2.42 -7.76
C HIS A 7 -14.23 -2.77 -6.28
N LEU A 8 -14.06 -1.80 -5.38
CA LEU A 8 -14.12 -2.02 -3.93
C LEU A 8 -15.50 -2.50 -3.46
N ALA A 9 -16.57 -1.91 -4.00
CA ALA A 9 -17.94 -2.30 -3.71
C ALA A 9 -18.23 -3.76 -4.15
N ALA A 10 -17.77 -4.15 -5.33
CA ALA A 10 -17.88 -5.54 -5.80
C ALA A 10 -17.10 -6.50 -4.88
N ILE A 11 -15.88 -6.13 -4.49
CA ILE A 11 -15.04 -6.94 -3.59
C ILE A 11 -15.69 -7.11 -2.21
N ALA A 12 -16.22 -6.03 -1.61
CA ALA A 12 -16.95 -6.11 -0.35
C ALA A 12 -18.16 -7.05 -0.45
N GLY A 13 -18.96 -6.87 -1.51
CA GLY A 13 -20.25 -7.52 -1.67
C GLY A 13 -21.33 -6.94 -0.75
N GLY A 14 -22.60 -7.23 -1.05
CA GLY A 14 -23.72 -6.70 -0.31
C GLY A 14 -24.06 -5.24 -0.65
N THR A 15 -24.92 -4.63 0.16
CA THR A 15 -25.30 -3.22 0.02
C THR A 15 -24.28 -2.35 0.73
N ILE A 16 -23.80 -1.31 0.05
CA ILE A 16 -22.84 -0.36 0.60
C ILE A 16 -23.58 0.88 1.13
N ASP A 17 -23.41 1.19 2.41
CA ASP A 17 -23.94 2.41 3.02
C ASP A 17 -23.02 3.63 2.79
N ALA A 18 -23.45 4.80 3.26
CA ALA A 18 -22.70 6.04 3.07
C ALA A 18 -21.36 6.06 3.82
N GLY A 19 -21.27 5.40 4.97
CA GLY A 19 -20.04 5.30 5.77
C GLY A 19 -19.04 4.35 5.14
N GLU A 20 -19.50 3.17 4.72
CA GLU A 20 -18.69 2.21 3.95
C GLU A 20 -18.17 2.84 2.66
N ARG A 21 -19.01 3.61 1.97
CA ARG A 21 -18.57 4.39 0.80
C ARG A 21 -17.48 5.40 1.14
N ALA A 22 -17.61 6.13 2.23
CA ALA A 22 -16.58 7.10 2.65
C ALA A 22 -15.24 6.39 2.92
N ASN A 23 -15.24 5.30 3.69
CA ASN A 23 -14.03 4.53 3.99
C ASN A 23 -13.36 3.98 2.71
N MET A 24 -14.16 3.50 1.75
CA MET A 24 -13.64 3.05 0.45
C MET A 24 -13.00 4.20 -0.34
N MET A 25 -13.60 5.39 -0.33
CA MET A 25 -13.03 6.57 -0.97
C MET A 25 -11.70 6.98 -0.31
N SER A 26 -11.58 6.85 1.01
CA SER A 26 -10.33 7.10 1.72
C SER A 26 -9.20 6.19 1.26
N ILE A 27 -9.48 4.90 1.05
CA ILE A 27 -8.50 3.94 0.50
C ILE A 27 -8.04 4.36 -0.90
N LEU A 28 -8.97 4.81 -1.75
CA LEU A 28 -8.64 5.31 -3.09
C LEU A 28 -7.80 6.60 -3.01
N ALA A 29 -8.11 7.51 -2.10
CA ALA A 29 -7.33 8.74 -1.91
C ALA A 29 -5.87 8.44 -1.51
N GLY A 30 -5.66 7.45 -0.63
CA GLY A 30 -4.31 7.00 -0.27
C GLY A 30 -3.56 6.39 -1.45
N LEU A 31 -4.21 5.51 -2.21
CA LEU A 31 -3.63 4.88 -3.41
C LEU A 31 -3.32 5.90 -4.52
N ASP A 32 -4.20 6.87 -4.74
CA ASP A 32 -3.97 7.97 -5.70
C ASP A 32 -2.79 8.86 -5.24
N THR A 33 -2.55 8.98 -3.93
CA THR A 33 -1.47 9.80 -3.37
C THR A 33 -0.10 9.11 -3.42
N TYR A 34 -0.01 7.83 -3.04
CA TYR A 34 1.28 7.15 -2.83
C TYR A 34 1.33 5.71 -3.37
N GLY A 35 0.26 5.21 -3.99
CA GLY A 35 0.17 3.82 -4.43
C GLY A 35 1.25 3.43 -5.44
N ALA A 36 1.58 4.32 -6.39
CA ALA A 36 2.61 4.05 -7.38
C ALA A 36 4.02 3.97 -6.76
N GLN A 37 4.34 4.86 -5.81
CA GLN A 37 5.59 4.88 -5.07
C GLN A 37 5.77 3.62 -4.23
N ALA A 38 4.68 3.12 -3.64
CA ALA A 38 4.63 1.84 -2.94
C ALA A 38 4.57 0.62 -3.88
N GLY A 39 4.51 0.82 -5.20
CA GLY A 39 4.42 -0.25 -6.20
C GLY A 39 3.08 -1.01 -6.21
N LEU A 40 2.02 -0.40 -5.67
CA LEU A 40 0.64 -0.92 -5.63
C LEU A 40 -0.17 -0.56 -6.89
N ASP A 41 0.48 0.01 -7.90
CA ASP A 41 -0.05 0.19 -9.26
C ASP A 41 -0.06 -1.12 -10.08
N ARG A 42 0.71 -2.13 -9.63
CA ARG A 42 0.73 -3.48 -10.21
C ARG A 42 -0.42 -4.32 -9.68
N ALA A 43 -1.21 -4.90 -10.60
CA ALA A 43 -2.45 -5.59 -10.26
C ALA A 43 -2.26 -6.77 -9.29
N HIS A 44 -1.18 -7.54 -9.42
CA HIS A 44 -0.91 -8.69 -8.54
C HIS A 44 -0.58 -8.27 -7.11
N ARG A 45 0.09 -7.13 -6.92
CA ARG A 45 0.35 -6.55 -5.60
C ARG A 45 -0.92 -5.95 -5.01
N LEU A 46 -1.64 -5.18 -5.84
CA LEU A 46 -2.88 -4.53 -5.43
C LEU A 46 -3.93 -5.53 -4.97
N ALA A 47 -4.10 -6.67 -5.67
CA ALA A 47 -5.04 -7.72 -5.29
C ALA A 47 -4.76 -8.25 -3.87
N GLN A 48 -3.48 -8.47 -3.55
CA GLN A 48 -3.07 -8.94 -2.23
C GLN A 48 -3.27 -7.87 -1.16
N TYR A 49 -2.91 -6.62 -1.46
CA TYR A 49 -3.08 -5.48 -0.56
C TYR A 49 -4.56 -5.24 -0.20
N ILE A 50 -5.44 -5.19 -1.20
CA ILE A 50 -6.88 -4.97 -0.98
C ILE A 50 -7.51 -6.11 -0.18
N ALA A 51 -7.09 -7.36 -0.40
CA ALA A 51 -7.58 -8.49 0.38
C ALA A 51 -7.31 -8.34 1.89
N GLN A 52 -6.12 -7.84 2.25
CA GLN A 52 -5.76 -7.65 3.64
C GLN A 52 -6.55 -6.49 4.26
N ILE A 53 -6.64 -5.34 3.58
CA ILE A 53 -7.40 -4.20 4.10
C ILE A 53 -8.88 -4.53 4.24
N ALA A 54 -9.46 -5.19 3.24
CA ALA A 54 -10.84 -5.63 3.29
C ALA A 54 -11.07 -6.53 4.51
N HIS A 55 -10.14 -7.41 4.85
CA HIS A 55 -10.24 -8.24 6.04
C HIS A 55 -10.14 -7.41 7.33
N GLU A 56 -9.08 -6.59 7.48
CA GLU A 56 -8.83 -5.81 8.70
C GLU A 56 -9.95 -4.81 9.01
N SER A 57 -10.59 -4.26 7.98
CA SER A 57 -11.66 -3.25 8.11
C SER A 57 -13.07 -3.84 8.14
N GLY A 58 -13.22 -5.16 8.16
CA GLY A 58 -14.53 -5.81 8.12
C GLY A 58 -15.30 -5.49 6.83
N ARG A 59 -14.62 -5.66 5.69
CA ARG A 59 -15.06 -5.35 4.33
C ARG A 59 -15.30 -3.85 4.11
N PHE A 60 -14.35 -3.02 4.57
CA PHE A 60 -14.33 -1.55 4.48
C PHE A 60 -15.38 -0.85 5.36
N ARG A 61 -15.96 -1.57 6.32
CA ARG A 61 -16.96 -1.03 7.24
C ARG A 61 -16.36 -0.18 8.35
N PHE A 62 -15.15 -0.52 8.79
CA PHE A 62 -14.51 0.12 9.93
C PHE A 62 -13.21 0.81 9.52
N ASP A 63 -13.12 2.10 9.81
CA ASP A 63 -11.94 2.93 9.63
C ASP A 63 -11.18 3.17 10.94
N ARG A 64 -11.74 2.73 12.07
CA ARG A 64 -11.19 2.87 13.41
C ARG A 64 -11.72 1.77 14.29
N GLU A 65 -11.02 1.51 15.38
CA GLU A 65 -11.46 0.58 16.40
C GLU A 65 -12.76 1.08 17.06
N VAL A 66 -13.77 0.21 17.14
CA VAL A 66 -14.96 0.47 17.94
C VAL A 66 -14.57 0.41 19.42
N TRP A 67 -14.43 1.58 20.03
CA TRP A 67 -14.00 1.69 21.41
C TRP A 67 -15.19 1.54 22.38
N GLY A 68 -15.08 0.55 23.27
CA GLY A 68 -16.03 0.31 24.35
C GLY A 68 -15.37 -0.62 25.34
N PRO A 69 -14.72 -0.10 26.40
CA PRO A 69 -13.52 -0.68 26.99
C PRO A 69 -13.66 -2.16 27.33
N THR A 70 -13.24 -3.00 26.38
CA THR A 70 -13.17 -4.45 26.55
C THR A 70 -11.97 -4.81 27.45
N ALA A 71 -11.93 -6.05 27.94
CA ALA A 71 -10.76 -6.53 28.68
C ALA A 71 -9.46 -6.40 27.86
N THR A 72 -9.54 -6.48 26.52
CA THR A 72 -8.40 -6.29 25.61
C THR A 72 -8.03 -4.81 25.48
N GLN A 73 -9.00 -3.94 25.22
CA GLN A 73 -8.76 -2.49 25.06
C GLN A 73 -8.16 -1.85 26.32
N LYS A 74 -8.60 -2.29 27.50
CA LYS A 74 -8.01 -1.85 28.78
C LYS A 74 -6.52 -2.16 28.89
N ARG A 75 -6.03 -3.20 28.20
CA ARG A 75 -4.61 -3.55 28.19
C ARG A 75 -3.75 -2.62 27.35
N TYR A 76 -4.32 -1.69 26.57
CA TYR A 76 -3.51 -0.72 25.82
C TYR A 76 -2.87 0.32 26.73
N GLU A 77 -3.47 0.59 27.89
CA GLU A 77 -2.94 1.51 28.87
C GLU A 77 -1.65 0.94 29.49
N GLY A 78 -0.57 1.72 29.50
CA GLY A 78 0.72 1.31 30.06
C GLY A 78 1.55 0.36 29.18
N ARG A 79 1.10 0.04 27.95
CA ARG A 79 1.86 -0.80 27.00
C ARG A 79 3.09 -0.08 26.47
N ALA A 80 4.24 -0.39 27.04
CA ALA A 80 5.53 0.20 26.63
C ALA A 80 5.89 -0.10 25.17
N ASP A 81 5.57 -1.30 24.67
CA ASP A 81 5.78 -1.71 23.28
C ASP A 81 4.92 -0.91 22.27
N LEU A 82 3.78 -0.37 22.71
CA LEU A 82 2.96 0.56 21.92
C LEU A 82 3.35 2.03 22.13
N GLY A 83 4.31 2.30 23.02
CA GLY A 83 4.65 3.65 23.47
C GLY A 83 3.58 4.32 24.35
N ASN A 84 2.58 3.56 24.82
CA ASN A 84 1.47 4.06 25.63
C ASN A 84 1.88 4.18 27.10
N ILE A 85 2.81 5.09 27.39
CA ILE A 85 3.44 5.24 28.71
C ILE A 85 2.89 6.41 29.52
N ARG A 86 1.99 7.23 28.94
CA ARG A 86 1.34 8.33 29.65
C ARG A 86 -0.12 7.96 29.96
N PRO A 87 -0.66 8.40 31.11
CA PRO A 87 -2.06 8.20 31.43
C PRO A 87 -3.00 8.66 30.30
N GLY A 88 -3.89 7.77 29.88
CA GLY A 88 -4.88 8.01 28.83
C GLY A 88 -4.41 7.62 27.41
N ASP A 89 -3.15 7.20 27.25
CA ASP A 89 -2.61 6.80 25.95
C ASP A 89 -3.36 5.61 25.35
N GLY A 90 -3.82 4.66 26.16
CA GLY A 90 -4.50 3.47 25.66
C GLY A 90 -5.72 3.79 24.82
N SER A 91 -6.56 4.73 25.28
CA SER A 91 -7.74 5.18 24.55
C SER A 91 -7.41 6.22 23.46
N LYS A 92 -6.47 7.13 23.75
CA LYS A 92 -6.05 8.18 22.81
C LYS A 92 -5.46 7.59 21.53
N TYR A 93 -4.64 6.54 21.64
CA TYR A 93 -3.98 5.86 20.52
C TYR A 93 -4.57 4.46 20.26
N ARG A 94 -5.89 4.34 20.32
CA ARG A 94 -6.63 3.16 19.81
C ARG A 94 -6.42 2.96 18.31
N GLY A 95 -6.94 1.88 17.74
CA GLY A 95 -6.81 1.63 16.30
C GLY A 95 -7.45 2.72 15.43
N TYR A 96 -6.67 3.29 14.51
CA TYR A 96 -7.11 4.25 13.49
C TYR A 96 -6.72 3.75 12.10
N THR A 97 -7.36 4.31 11.06
CA THR A 97 -7.31 3.87 9.66
C THR A 97 -7.84 2.42 9.46
N PRO A 98 -8.16 2.02 8.21
CA PRO A 98 -8.49 0.63 7.88
C PRO A 98 -7.40 -0.39 8.28
N GLY A 99 -6.16 0.06 8.48
CA GLY A 99 -5.02 -0.77 8.90
C GLY A 99 -4.79 -0.86 10.40
N GLN A 100 -5.67 -0.26 11.22
CA GLN A 100 -5.62 -0.33 12.69
C GLN A 100 -4.28 0.12 13.31
N ILE A 101 -3.75 1.27 12.87
CA ILE A 101 -2.59 1.92 13.49
C ILE A 101 -2.91 2.18 14.96
N THR A 102 -2.21 1.47 15.85
CA THR A 102 -2.49 1.45 17.29
C THR A 102 -1.23 1.78 18.06
N GLY A 103 -1.35 2.63 19.08
CA GLY A 103 -0.26 3.00 19.98
C GLY A 103 0.47 4.28 19.56
N ARG A 104 0.91 5.05 20.56
CA ARG A 104 1.66 6.30 20.39
C ARG A 104 2.89 6.12 19.50
N HIS A 105 3.61 5.02 19.67
CA HIS A 105 4.81 4.72 18.88
C HIS A 105 4.49 4.66 17.39
N ASN A 106 3.50 3.85 17.00
CA ASN A 106 3.11 3.67 15.61
C ASN A 106 2.48 4.93 15.02
N THR A 107 1.69 5.67 15.79
CA THR A 107 1.17 6.99 15.37
C THR A 107 2.30 7.98 15.05
N THR A 108 3.37 7.98 15.86
CA THR A 108 4.53 8.86 15.64
C THR A 108 5.30 8.42 14.40
N ALA A 109 5.60 7.13 14.27
CA ALA A 109 6.32 6.58 13.11
C ALA A 109 5.57 6.81 11.80
N TYR A 110 4.24 6.67 11.81
CA TYR A 110 3.41 6.96 10.66
C TYR A 110 3.44 8.45 10.27
N ARG A 111 3.33 9.36 11.25
CA ARG A 111 3.47 10.81 11.04
C ARG A 111 4.83 11.13 10.42
N ASP A 112 5.90 10.60 10.99
CA ASP A 112 7.27 10.86 10.53
C ASP A 112 7.45 10.35 9.09
N TRP A 113 6.98 9.13 8.78
CA TRP A 113 7.00 8.58 7.41
C TRP A 113 6.26 9.45 6.40
N CYS A 114 5.07 9.97 6.76
CA CYS A 114 4.34 10.91 5.89
C CYS A 114 5.15 12.20 5.64
N GLY A 115 5.87 12.70 6.65
CA GLY A 115 6.75 13.86 6.53
C GLY A 115 7.96 13.59 5.64
N GLU A 116 8.64 12.46 5.85
CA GLU A 116 9.77 12.00 5.03
C GLU A 116 9.38 11.71 3.58
N SER A 117 8.12 11.30 3.37
CA SER A 117 7.50 11.12 2.05
C SER A 117 7.08 12.44 1.38
N GLY A 118 7.32 13.58 2.02
CA GLY A 118 7.04 14.91 1.46
C GLY A 118 5.58 15.34 1.52
N LEU A 119 4.74 14.68 2.32
CA LEU A 119 3.28 14.91 2.34
C LEU A 119 2.83 16.00 3.33
N ASN A 120 3.71 16.43 4.26
CA ASN A 120 3.41 17.42 5.30
C ASN A 120 2.13 17.09 6.13
N PRO A 121 2.15 16.00 6.91
CA PRO A 121 0.99 15.55 7.69
C PRO A 121 0.67 16.51 8.85
N PRO A 122 -0.58 16.54 9.32
CA PRO A 122 -0.91 17.20 10.57
C PRO A 122 -0.30 16.44 11.76
N ASP A 123 -0.37 17.04 12.95
CA ASP A 123 0.18 16.42 14.16
C ASP A 123 -0.74 15.29 14.68
N PHE A 124 -0.53 14.08 14.15
CA PHE A 124 -1.23 12.88 14.61
C PHE A 124 -0.86 12.50 16.06
N VAL A 125 0.31 12.90 16.56
CA VAL A 125 0.70 12.58 17.94
C VAL A 125 -0.16 13.38 18.90
N GLU A 126 -0.41 14.65 18.59
CA GLU A 126 -1.31 15.48 19.38
C GLU A 126 -2.78 15.11 19.15
N GLN A 127 -3.20 14.92 17.89
CA GLN A 127 -4.59 14.61 17.51
C GLN A 127 -4.66 13.35 16.60
N PRO A 128 -4.61 12.13 17.18
CA PRO A 128 -4.61 10.88 16.41
C PRO A 128 -5.80 10.68 15.47
N ALA A 129 -6.96 11.26 15.81
CA ALA A 129 -8.17 11.19 14.99
C ALA A 129 -8.01 11.83 13.60
N LEU A 130 -7.02 12.70 13.39
CA LEU A 130 -6.69 13.27 12.08
C LEU A 130 -6.13 12.23 11.10
N MET A 131 -5.70 11.05 11.57
CA MET A 131 -5.37 9.92 10.70
C MET A 131 -6.59 9.41 9.92
N ASN A 132 -7.82 9.72 10.34
CA ASN A 132 -9.07 9.34 9.65
C ASN A 132 -9.63 10.47 8.76
N THR A 133 -8.75 11.32 8.25
CA THR A 133 -9.11 12.29 7.20
C THR A 133 -8.26 12.02 5.98
N ASP A 134 -8.77 12.33 4.79
CA ASP A 134 -8.02 12.13 3.55
C ASP A 134 -6.83 13.09 3.40
N PRO A 135 -5.71 12.63 2.80
CA PRO A 135 -5.46 11.26 2.32
C PRO A 135 -4.90 10.31 3.40
N TRP A 136 -4.75 10.78 4.64
CA TRP A 136 -4.05 10.08 5.73
C TRP A 136 -4.68 8.75 6.11
N GLU A 137 -5.99 8.62 5.95
CA GLU A 137 -6.68 7.39 6.27
C GLU A 137 -6.26 6.25 5.32
N GLY A 138 -6.26 6.51 4.01
CA GLY A 138 -5.82 5.53 3.02
C GLY A 138 -4.32 5.30 2.99
N LEU A 139 -3.53 6.27 3.44
CA LEU A 139 -2.06 6.15 3.53
C LEU A 139 -1.60 5.25 4.67
N GLY A 140 -2.38 5.12 5.75
CA GLY A 140 -2.02 4.29 6.91
C GLY A 140 -1.71 2.83 6.56
N PRO A 141 -2.60 2.13 5.84
CA PRO A 141 -2.32 0.77 5.36
C PRO A 141 -1.16 0.70 4.36
N ILE A 142 -0.94 1.72 3.53
CA ILE A 142 0.20 1.79 2.60
C ILE A 142 1.52 1.86 3.37
N TRP A 143 1.58 2.72 4.40
CA TRP A 143 2.74 2.82 5.28
C TRP A 143 3.07 1.45 5.89
N TYR A 144 2.09 0.76 6.46
CA TYR A 144 2.32 -0.55 7.07
C TYR A 144 2.80 -1.58 6.03
N TRP A 145 2.18 -1.60 4.85
CA TRP A 145 2.57 -2.47 3.74
C TRP A 145 4.01 -2.24 3.30
N ASP A 146 4.45 -0.98 3.25
CA ASP A 146 5.75 -0.60 2.73
C ASP A 146 6.86 -0.73 3.78
N VAL A 147 6.73 -0.08 4.93
CA VAL A 147 7.82 -0.01 5.93
C VAL A 147 7.35 -0.07 7.38
N GLY A 148 6.07 0.16 7.67
CA GLY A 148 5.53 0.19 9.03
C GLY A 148 5.31 -1.17 9.69
N ASN A 149 5.46 -2.26 8.93
CA ASN A 149 5.42 -3.61 9.48
C ASN A 149 6.71 -3.95 10.29
N PRO A 150 6.69 -4.95 11.18
CA PRO A 150 7.82 -5.26 12.06
C PRO A 150 9.17 -5.56 11.37
N GLU A 151 9.19 -5.87 10.07
CA GLU A 151 10.43 -6.09 9.35
C GLU A 151 11.04 -4.82 8.75
N GLY A 152 10.31 -3.71 8.73
CA GLY A 152 10.77 -2.47 8.11
C GLY A 152 10.93 -2.58 6.58
N ARG A 153 10.19 -3.49 5.93
CA ARG A 153 10.38 -3.83 4.51
C ARG A 153 9.08 -4.10 3.78
N SER A 154 9.05 -3.73 2.50
CA SER A 154 7.85 -3.79 1.67
C SER A 154 7.33 -5.20 1.45
N LEU A 155 6.07 -5.43 1.80
CA LEU A 155 5.38 -6.72 1.61
C LEU A 155 5.22 -7.12 0.13
N ASN A 156 5.56 -6.21 -0.80
CA ASN A 156 5.69 -6.50 -2.23
C ASN A 156 6.51 -7.77 -2.51
N ARG A 157 7.58 -8.05 -1.74
CA ARG A 157 8.40 -9.26 -1.91
C ARG A 157 7.59 -10.57 -1.83
N TYR A 158 6.54 -10.60 -1.00
CA TYR A 158 5.66 -11.76 -0.87
C TYR A 158 4.54 -11.70 -1.91
N ALA A 159 4.02 -10.51 -2.18
CA ALA A 159 2.98 -10.31 -3.19
C ALA A 159 3.47 -10.65 -4.60
N ASP A 160 4.74 -10.37 -4.92
CA ASP A 160 5.37 -10.71 -6.20
C ASP A 160 5.42 -12.23 -6.45
N THR A 161 5.50 -13.02 -5.38
CA THR A 161 5.46 -14.49 -5.45
C THR A 161 4.07 -15.08 -5.20
N GLY A 162 3.03 -14.25 -5.05
CA GLY A 162 1.67 -14.69 -4.74
C GLY A 162 1.52 -15.31 -3.34
N ASN A 163 2.41 -14.98 -2.40
CA ASN A 163 2.51 -15.62 -1.10
C ASN A 163 1.66 -14.90 -0.04
N ILE A 164 0.35 -15.07 -0.13
CA ILE A 164 -0.62 -14.48 0.80
C ILE A 164 -0.43 -14.97 2.24
N ASP A 165 0.02 -16.21 2.44
CA ASP A 165 0.25 -16.77 3.77
C ASP A 165 1.30 -15.97 4.53
N MET A 166 2.41 -15.60 3.87
CA MET A 166 3.44 -14.75 4.47
C MET A 166 2.93 -13.33 4.70
N ILE A 167 2.15 -12.76 3.78
CA ILE A 167 1.56 -11.43 3.97
C ILE A 167 0.66 -11.42 5.21
N THR A 168 -0.22 -12.41 5.35
CA THR A 168 -1.11 -12.57 6.52
C THR A 168 -0.33 -12.77 7.80
N LEU A 169 0.71 -13.62 7.78
CA LEU A 169 1.60 -13.80 8.94
C LEU A 169 2.23 -12.48 9.38
N ARG A 170 2.66 -11.62 8.44
CA ARG A 170 3.28 -10.34 8.77
C ARG A 170 2.29 -9.30 9.29
N ILE A 171 1.09 -9.24 8.74
CA ILE A 171 0.07 -8.27 9.15
C ILE A 171 -0.56 -8.68 10.49
N ASN A 172 -0.90 -9.95 10.66
CA ASN A 172 -1.64 -10.42 11.84
C ASN A 172 -0.74 -10.97 12.95
N GLY A 173 0.53 -11.27 12.67
CA GLY A 173 1.41 -12.03 13.58
C GLY A 173 1.07 -13.53 13.66
N GLY A 174 0.24 -14.02 12.73
CA GLY A 174 -0.26 -15.40 12.66
C GLY A 174 -1.13 -15.62 11.43
N THR A 175 -1.86 -16.75 11.39
CA THR A 175 -2.74 -17.09 10.26
C THR A 175 -4.23 -16.87 10.57
N ASN A 176 -4.56 -16.04 11.56
CA ASN A 176 -5.96 -15.79 11.90
C ASN A 176 -6.66 -15.08 10.74
N GLY A 177 -7.84 -15.58 10.38
CA GLY A 177 -8.62 -15.04 9.27
C GLY A 177 -8.11 -15.41 7.87
N LEU A 178 -7.10 -16.30 7.74
CA LEU A 178 -6.52 -16.65 6.43
C LEU A 178 -7.56 -17.11 5.39
N ALA A 179 -8.58 -17.86 5.81
CA ALA A 179 -9.64 -18.31 4.89
C ALA A 179 -10.43 -17.15 4.27
N ASP A 180 -10.78 -16.12 5.06
CA ASP A 180 -11.49 -14.93 4.55
C ASP A 180 -10.55 -14.05 3.72
N ARG A 181 -9.27 -13.93 4.10
CA ARG A 181 -8.26 -13.23 3.30
C ARG A 181 -8.04 -13.89 1.93
N LEU A 182 -8.08 -15.23 1.87
CA LEU A 182 -8.02 -15.97 0.62
C LEU A 182 -9.26 -15.72 -0.25
N ASP A 183 -10.47 -15.74 0.33
CA ASP A 183 -11.70 -15.36 -0.37
C ASP A 183 -11.61 -13.95 -0.95
N LEU A 184 -11.22 -12.98 -0.11
CA LEU A 184 -11.06 -11.59 -0.53
C LEU A 184 -9.98 -11.40 -1.59
N TYR A 185 -8.89 -12.18 -1.55
CA TYR A 185 -7.90 -12.20 -2.62
C TYR A 185 -8.48 -12.72 -3.93
N ILE A 186 -9.23 -13.82 -3.90
CA ILE A 186 -9.88 -14.37 -5.11
C ILE A 186 -10.85 -13.36 -5.70
N ARG A 187 -11.68 -12.74 -4.87
CA ARG A 187 -12.62 -11.67 -5.27
C ARG A 187 -11.88 -10.48 -5.87
N SER A 188 -10.83 -10.02 -5.21
CA SER A 188 -9.99 -8.91 -5.67
C SER A 188 -9.35 -9.24 -7.02
N ALA A 189 -8.74 -10.42 -7.14
CA ALA A 189 -8.11 -10.86 -8.38
C ALA A 189 -9.08 -10.91 -9.56
N LEU A 190 -10.26 -11.51 -9.37
CA LEU A 190 -11.28 -11.61 -10.41
C LEU A 190 -11.81 -10.24 -10.84
N VAL A 191 -12.14 -9.36 -9.89
CA VAL A 191 -12.59 -7.98 -10.20
C VAL A 191 -11.51 -7.22 -10.96
N LEU A 192 -10.25 -7.32 -10.53
CA LEU A 192 -9.10 -6.69 -11.19
C LEU A 192 -8.79 -7.28 -12.57
N LEU A 193 -9.21 -8.51 -12.84
CA LEU A 193 -9.16 -9.15 -14.16
C LEU A 193 -10.41 -8.85 -15.01
N GLY A 194 -11.33 -8.03 -14.53
CA GLY A 194 -12.55 -7.63 -15.25
C GLY A 194 -13.71 -8.63 -15.16
N TYR A 195 -13.67 -9.57 -14.23
CA TYR A 195 -14.77 -10.52 -14.01
C TYR A 195 -15.83 -9.93 -13.06
N ASP A 196 -17.10 -10.09 -13.44
CA ASP A 196 -18.23 -9.85 -12.54
C ASP A 196 -18.38 -11.02 -11.54
N LEU A 197 -18.43 -10.71 -10.24
CA LEU A 197 -18.54 -11.71 -9.16
C LEU A 197 -19.95 -12.34 -9.08
N ARG A 198 -20.26 -13.23 -10.02
CA ARG A 198 -21.50 -14.00 -10.11
C ARG A 198 -21.28 -15.46 -9.68
N PRO A 199 -22.35 -16.24 -9.42
CA PRO A 199 -22.20 -17.67 -9.17
C PRO A 199 -21.39 -18.35 -10.27
N ARG A 200 -20.47 -19.23 -9.89
CA ARG A 200 -19.56 -19.95 -10.78
C ARG A 200 -18.50 -19.12 -11.51
N VAL A 201 -18.21 -17.90 -11.05
CA VAL A 201 -17.16 -17.05 -11.65
C VAL A 201 -15.77 -17.70 -11.58
N VAL A 202 -15.46 -18.49 -10.55
CA VAL A 202 -14.17 -19.20 -10.45
C VAL A 202 -14.11 -20.29 -11.52
N ALA A 203 -15.18 -21.06 -11.72
CA ALA A 203 -15.28 -22.03 -12.80
C ALA A 203 -15.14 -21.39 -14.20
N GLN A 204 -15.70 -20.19 -14.40
CA GLN A 204 -15.54 -19.43 -15.65
C GLN A 204 -14.07 -19.04 -15.88
N PHE A 205 -13.40 -18.51 -14.86
CA PHE A 205 -11.97 -18.22 -14.91
C PHE A 205 -11.15 -19.50 -15.18
N GLN A 206 -11.42 -20.58 -14.45
CA GLN A 206 -10.77 -21.88 -14.64
C GLN A 206 -10.90 -22.37 -16.09
N GLN A 207 -12.11 -22.33 -16.66
CA GLN A 207 -12.35 -22.73 -18.04
C GLN A 207 -11.57 -21.84 -19.04
N ALA A 208 -11.58 -20.52 -18.85
CA ALA A 208 -10.87 -19.57 -19.72
C ALA A 208 -9.34 -19.77 -19.68
N HIS A 209 -8.81 -20.29 -18.58
CA HIS A 209 -7.38 -20.53 -18.38
C HIS A 209 -6.98 -22.02 -18.47
N GLY A 210 -7.84 -22.88 -19.00
CA GLY A 210 -7.53 -24.30 -19.24
C GLY A 210 -7.35 -25.15 -17.98
N LEU A 211 -7.95 -24.75 -16.86
CA LEU A 211 -7.96 -25.48 -15.60
C LEU A 211 -9.21 -26.36 -15.45
N THR A 212 -9.18 -27.30 -14.51
CA THR A 212 -10.37 -28.02 -14.07
C THR A 212 -11.40 -27.04 -13.50
N ALA A 213 -12.57 -26.94 -14.13
CA ALA A 213 -13.63 -26.00 -13.76
C ALA A 213 -14.54 -26.56 -12.65
N ASP A 214 -13.97 -26.71 -11.44
CA ASP A 214 -14.65 -27.21 -10.24
C ASP A 214 -15.21 -26.11 -9.32
N ASP A 215 -15.01 -24.83 -9.70
CA ASP A 215 -15.38 -23.64 -8.92
C ASP A 215 -14.63 -23.50 -7.58
N ILE A 216 -13.56 -24.28 -7.38
CA ILE A 216 -12.75 -24.27 -6.17
C ILE A 216 -11.43 -23.54 -6.49
N ALA A 217 -11.23 -22.40 -5.83
CA ALA A 217 -9.99 -21.63 -5.95
C ALA A 217 -8.86 -22.22 -5.07
N GLY A 218 -8.47 -23.46 -5.35
CA GLY A 218 -7.33 -24.13 -4.74
C GLY A 218 -5.98 -23.52 -5.14
N PRO A 219 -4.84 -24.06 -4.68
CA PRO A 219 -3.51 -23.52 -4.97
C PRO A 219 -3.21 -23.32 -6.47
N VAL A 220 -3.66 -24.23 -7.32
CA VAL A 220 -3.48 -24.15 -8.78
C VAL A 220 -4.25 -22.96 -9.36
N THR A 221 -5.53 -22.81 -9.02
CA THR A 221 -6.36 -21.69 -9.45
C THR A 221 -5.83 -20.36 -8.94
N ARG A 222 -5.38 -20.29 -7.68
CA ARG A 222 -4.78 -19.06 -7.12
C ARG A 222 -3.48 -18.68 -7.80
N MET A 223 -2.63 -19.65 -8.14
CA MET A 223 -1.43 -19.40 -8.93
C MET A 223 -1.77 -18.89 -10.34
N ALA A 224 -2.82 -19.41 -10.96
CA ALA A 224 -3.28 -18.92 -12.27
C ALA A 224 -3.83 -17.49 -12.19
N LEU A 225 -4.63 -17.15 -11.17
CA LEU A 225 -5.07 -15.78 -10.89
C LEU A 225 -3.88 -14.84 -10.72
N HIS A 226 -2.89 -15.24 -9.91
CA HIS A 226 -1.65 -14.47 -9.73
C HIS A 226 -0.93 -14.21 -11.05
N ARG A 227 -0.72 -15.25 -11.87
CA ARG A 227 -0.06 -15.12 -13.18
C ARG A 227 -0.83 -14.21 -14.13
N ALA A 228 -2.16 -14.31 -14.17
CA ALA A 228 -2.99 -13.45 -14.99
C ALA A 228 -2.87 -11.97 -14.56
N LEU A 229 -2.86 -11.70 -13.24
CA LEU A 229 -2.63 -10.35 -12.72
C LEU A 229 -1.23 -9.81 -13.02
N VAL A 230 -0.20 -10.66 -12.98
CA VAL A 230 1.17 -10.27 -13.37
C VAL A 230 1.20 -9.90 -14.86
N ALA A 231 0.55 -10.67 -15.73
CA ALA A 231 0.50 -10.40 -17.17
C ALA A 231 -0.17 -9.04 -17.50
N LEU A 232 -1.14 -8.58 -16.71
CA LEU A 232 -1.72 -7.24 -16.87
C LEU A 232 -0.70 -6.10 -16.71
N ALA A 233 0.39 -6.32 -15.97
CA ALA A 233 1.45 -5.32 -15.83
C ALA A 233 2.37 -5.27 -17.06
N ASP A 234 2.54 -6.40 -17.74
CA ASP A 234 3.40 -6.53 -18.91
C ASP A 234 2.72 -5.98 -20.18
N GLU A 235 1.40 -6.13 -20.32
CA GLU A 235 0.62 -5.58 -21.45
C GLU A 235 0.66 -4.04 -21.54
N VAL A 236 0.90 -3.33 -20.42
CA VAL A 236 1.02 -1.86 -20.40
C VAL A 236 2.39 -1.39 -20.94
N THR A 237 3.35 -2.29 -21.13
CA THR A 237 4.69 -1.94 -21.65
C THR A 237 4.82 -1.98 -23.17
N GLU A 238 3.87 -2.57 -23.91
CA GLU A 238 3.79 -2.48 -25.37
C GLU A 238 3.11 -1.19 -25.84
N VAL A 239 3.71 -0.04 -25.51
CA VAL A 239 3.44 1.19 -26.28
C VAL A 239 4.45 1.20 -27.44
N PRO A 240 4.03 1.08 -28.71
CA PRO A 240 4.96 1.24 -29.83
C PRO A 240 5.64 2.61 -29.70
N PRO A 241 6.94 2.73 -30.04
CA PRO A 241 7.66 3.97 -29.84
C PRO A 241 6.91 5.10 -30.56
N VAL A 242 6.37 6.02 -29.76
CA VAL A 242 5.83 7.27 -30.28
C VAL A 242 6.98 7.95 -31.00
N SER A 243 6.88 8.12 -32.31
CA SER A 243 7.85 8.90 -33.06
C SER A 243 7.73 10.35 -32.58
N VAL A 244 8.63 10.75 -31.69
CA VAL A 244 8.79 12.15 -31.34
C VAL A 244 9.38 12.84 -32.58
N PRO A 245 8.75 13.88 -33.15
CA PRO A 245 9.36 14.64 -34.22
C PRO A 245 10.69 15.20 -33.71
N ALA A 246 11.75 15.06 -34.52
CA ALA A 246 13.07 15.56 -34.18
C ALA A 246 12.99 17.04 -33.76
N PRO A 247 13.66 17.44 -32.67
CA PRO A 247 13.62 18.83 -32.22
C PRO A 247 14.22 19.73 -33.31
N ALA A 248 13.56 20.86 -33.54
CA ALA A 248 14.07 21.91 -34.42
C ALA A 248 15.49 22.32 -33.98
N PRO A 249 16.40 22.67 -34.92
CA PRO A 249 17.77 23.02 -34.58
C PRO A 249 17.80 24.20 -33.62
N ALA A 250 18.44 24.00 -32.47
CA ALA A 250 18.58 24.99 -31.42
C ALA A 250 19.34 26.22 -31.95
N GLN A 251 18.74 27.40 -31.83
CA GLN A 251 19.47 28.66 -31.96
C GLN A 251 20.39 28.81 -30.75
N SER A 252 21.67 29.06 -31.00
CA SER A 252 22.70 29.22 -29.98
C SER A 252 22.52 30.52 -29.21
N ALA A 253 22.10 30.44 -27.95
CA ALA A 253 22.31 31.51 -26.97
C ALA A 253 23.40 31.04 -25.99
N GLY A 254 24.54 31.73 -26.00
CA GLY A 254 25.72 31.40 -25.20
C GLY A 254 25.45 31.45 -23.70
N GLY A 255 25.53 30.30 -23.04
CA GLY A 255 25.65 30.16 -21.59
C GLY A 255 27.10 29.89 -21.18
N PRO A 256 27.50 30.18 -19.93
CA PRO A 256 28.89 30.08 -19.48
C PRO A 256 29.41 28.64 -19.57
N ASP A 257 30.66 28.50 -20.02
CA ASP A 257 31.31 27.21 -20.27
C ASP A 257 31.48 26.41 -18.96
N VAL A 258 30.51 25.52 -18.73
CA VAL A 258 30.44 24.60 -17.60
C VAL A 258 31.69 23.72 -17.52
N ARG A 259 32.39 23.46 -18.64
CA ARG A 259 33.66 22.69 -18.61
C ARG A 259 34.79 23.46 -17.96
N ALA A 260 34.88 24.78 -18.20
CA ALA A 260 35.89 25.62 -17.57
C ALA A 260 35.67 25.72 -16.05
N ALA A 261 34.41 25.77 -15.61
CA ALA A 261 34.05 25.77 -14.19
C ALA A 261 34.39 24.45 -13.49
N ILE A 262 34.10 23.31 -14.14
CA ILE A 262 34.42 21.97 -13.61
C ILE A 262 35.94 21.74 -13.54
N ALA A 263 36.71 22.23 -14.52
CA ALA A 263 38.17 22.12 -14.50
C ALA A 263 38.80 22.91 -13.34
N LYS A 264 38.30 24.12 -13.06
CA LYS A 264 38.78 24.97 -11.96
C LYS A 264 38.50 24.34 -10.59
N MET A 265 37.34 23.70 -10.44
CA MET A 265 36.94 23.03 -9.19
C MET A 265 37.78 21.77 -8.93
N ARG A 266 38.12 21.01 -9.97
CA ARG A 266 39.00 19.83 -9.83
C ARG A 266 40.43 20.19 -9.45
N ALA A 267 40.97 21.29 -9.99
CA ALA A 267 42.30 21.77 -9.62
C ALA A 267 42.36 22.20 -8.14
N ALA A 268 41.33 22.88 -7.63
CA ALA A 268 41.27 23.30 -6.24
C ALA A 268 41.18 22.13 -5.25
N ILE A 269 40.48 21.05 -5.61
CA ILE A 269 40.40 19.83 -4.80
C ILE A 269 41.77 19.12 -4.73
N ALA A 270 42.47 19.02 -5.86
CA ALA A 270 43.79 18.40 -5.92
C ALA A 270 44.88 19.17 -5.14
N ASP A 271 44.75 20.49 -4.98
CA ASP A 271 45.67 21.29 -4.15
C ASP A 271 45.39 21.11 -2.65
N LEU A 272 44.12 20.97 -2.26
CA LEU A 272 43.69 20.68 -0.89
C LEU A 272 44.15 19.28 -0.41
N GLU A 273 44.11 18.29 -1.29
CA GLU A 273 44.57 16.93 -0.98
C GLU A 273 46.10 16.85 -0.84
N ARG A 274 46.84 17.67 -1.61
CA ARG A 274 48.29 17.78 -1.51
C ARG A 274 48.76 18.52 -0.26
N SER A 275 47.98 19.47 0.26
CA SER A 275 48.33 20.17 1.50
C SER A 275 48.02 19.37 2.77
N GLN A 276 47.19 18.32 2.69
CA GLN A 276 46.84 17.45 3.82
C GLN A 276 47.77 16.24 4.00
N THR A 277 48.60 15.92 3.00
CA THR A 277 49.54 14.77 3.03
C THR A 277 50.99 15.18 3.34
N ALA A 278 51.25 16.46 3.60
CA ALA A 278 52.57 17.00 3.90
C ALA A 278 52.74 17.45 5.38
N ALA A 279 51.88 16.98 6.29
CA ALA A 279 51.95 17.23 7.74
C ALA A 279 52.24 15.93 8.51
#